data_AF-A0AAN7RKJ1-F1
#
_entry.id   AF-A0AAN7RKJ1-F1
#
_cell.length_a   1.000
_cell.length_b   1.000
_cell.length_c   1.000
_cell.angle_alpha   90.00
_cell.angle_beta   90.00
_cell.angle_gamma   90.00
#
_symmetry.space_group_name_H-M   'P 1'
#
loop_
_entity.id
_entity.type
_entity.pdbx_description
1 polymer ?
#
loop_
_entity_poly.entity_id
_entity_poly.type
_entity_poly.pdbx_seq_one_letter_code
_entity_poly.pdbx_strand_id
1 'polypeptide(L)'
;MFLHKRGEKTLLEGNKVVFEDGLDSSAYSGKIIECSWDSDEHVWRCMRTRVDKNTPNEFNTYLKVMRSIKDNITEDVLLGEINEIIRLPMYADRIKSELNSARRR
;
A
#
# COMPACT_ATOMS: atom_id res chain seq x y z
N MET A 1 -17.43 -0.26 7.34
CA MET A 1 -16.82 0.00 6.01
C MET A 1 -17.32 -1.05 5.00
N PHE A 2 -17.51 -0.72 3.73
CA PHE A 2 -17.97 -1.66 2.69
C PHE A 2 -16.91 -1.87 1.61
N LEU A 3 -16.79 -3.09 1.10
CA LEU A 3 -16.01 -3.44 -0.09
C LEU A 3 -16.86 -4.15 -1.13
N HIS A 4 -16.35 -4.25 -2.35
CA HIS A 4 -16.98 -5.08 -3.38
C HIS A 4 -16.50 -6.52 -3.29
N LYS A 5 -17.41 -7.48 -3.36
CA LYS A 5 -17.10 -8.91 -3.49
C LYS A 5 -18.06 -9.50 -4.52
N ARG A 6 -17.52 -9.91 -5.67
CA ARG A 6 -18.31 -10.49 -6.78
C ARG A 6 -19.44 -9.56 -7.25
N GLY A 7 -19.19 -8.25 -7.30
CA GLY A 7 -20.17 -7.25 -7.74
C GLY A 7 -21.13 -6.74 -6.65
N GLU A 8 -21.08 -7.30 -5.44
CA GLU A 8 -21.94 -6.87 -4.33
C GLU A 8 -21.16 -6.14 -3.23
N LYS A 9 -21.82 -5.18 -2.56
CA LYS A 9 -21.26 -4.51 -1.39
C LYS A 9 -21.32 -5.44 -0.18
N THR A 10 -20.18 -5.80 0.37
CA THR A 10 -20.04 -6.59 1.60
C THR A 10 -19.55 -5.69 2.75
N LEU A 11 -20.21 -5.77 3.90
CA LEU A 11 -19.76 -5.11 5.12
C LEU A 11 -18.50 -5.80 5.65
N LEU A 12 -17.47 -5.01 5.97
CA LEU A 12 -16.29 -5.47 6.70
C LEU A 12 -16.54 -5.27 8.20
N GLU A 13 -16.97 -6.35 8.85
CA GLU A 13 -17.20 -6.37 10.30
C GLU A 13 -15.90 -6.15 11.08
N GLY A 14 -16.02 -5.57 12.28
CA GLY A 14 -14.88 -5.30 13.17
C GLY A 14 -13.91 -4.21 12.69
N ASN A 15 -14.12 -3.61 11.53
CA ASN A 15 -13.24 -2.58 10.98
C ASN A 15 -13.77 -1.18 11.28
N LYS A 16 -13.01 -0.43 12.08
CA LYS A 16 -13.29 0.96 12.44
C LYS A 16 -12.49 1.92 11.56
N VAL A 17 -13.14 3.01 11.16
CA VAL A 17 -12.51 4.13 10.45
C VAL A 17 -12.51 5.36 11.37
N VAL A 18 -11.37 6.05 11.44
CA VAL A 18 -11.20 7.33 12.13
C VAL A 18 -11.12 8.45 11.09
N PHE A 19 -11.86 9.53 11.34
CA PHE A 19 -11.88 10.75 10.53
C PHE A 19 -11.26 11.87 11.36
N GLU A 20 -10.22 12.53 10.83
CA GLU A 20 -9.41 13.50 11.60
C GLU A 20 -9.88 14.95 11.42
N ASP A 21 -10.81 15.20 10.50
CA ASP A 21 -11.32 16.53 10.17
C ASP A 21 -12.41 17.04 11.13
N GLY A 22 -12.68 16.30 12.21
CA GLY A 22 -13.68 16.64 13.21
C GLY A 22 -15.12 16.59 12.69
N LEU A 23 -15.34 16.13 11.46
CA LEU A 23 -16.68 15.94 10.90
C LEU A 23 -17.30 14.66 11.44
N ASP A 24 -18.63 14.66 11.53
CA ASP A 24 -19.36 13.45 11.88
C ASP A 24 -19.24 12.39 10.78
N SER A 25 -19.16 11.12 11.19
CA SER A 25 -19.02 9.98 10.28
C SER A 25 -20.14 9.88 9.24
N SER A 26 -21.34 10.42 9.52
CA SER A 26 -22.45 10.47 8.55
C SER A 26 -22.13 11.31 7.31
N ALA A 27 -21.26 12.31 7.41
CA ALA A 27 -20.83 13.14 6.27
C ALA A 27 -20.10 12.33 5.18
N TYR A 28 -19.63 11.12 5.53
CA TYR A 28 -18.94 10.19 4.65
C TYR A 28 -19.83 9.04 4.14
N SER A 29 -21.09 8.99 4.55
CA SER A 29 -22.01 7.93 4.14
C SER A 29 -22.17 7.89 2.62
N GLY A 30 -21.99 6.69 2.04
CA GLY A 30 -22.07 6.47 0.59
C GLY A 30 -20.87 6.96 -0.21
N LYS A 31 -19.95 7.72 0.38
CA LYS A 31 -18.71 8.17 -0.30
C LYS A 31 -17.66 7.06 -0.28
N ILE A 32 -16.77 7.11 -1.26
CA ILE A 32 -15.56 6.26 -1.26
C ILE A 32 -14.44 7.06 -0.63
N ILE A 33 -13.78 6.44 0.33
CA ILE A 33 -12.66 7.01 1.07
C ILE A 33 -11.41 6.18 0.84
N GLU A 34 -10.27 6.85 0.83
CA GLU A 34 -8.96 6.23 0.89
C GLU A 34 -8.48 6.25 2.33
N CYS A 35 -7.95 5.12 2.80
CA CYS A 35 -7.50 4.97 4.17
C CYS A 35 -6.10 4.37 4.22
N SER A 36 -5.35 4.71 5.26
CA SER A 36 -4.16 4.00 5.70
C SER A 36 -4.47 3.18 6.95
N TRP A 37 -3.78 2.06 7.15
CA TRP A 37 -3.89 1.28 8.38
C TRP A 37 -2.95 1.86 9.43
N ASP A 38 -3.49 2.11 10.62
CA ASP A 38 -2.71 2.40 11.83
C ASP A 38 -2.59 1.11 12.64
N SER A 39 -1.35 0.61 12.75
CA SER A 39 -1.05 -0.63 13.48
C SER A 39 -1.10 -0.47 15.00
N ASP A 40 -0.89 0.73 15.53
CA ASP A 40 -0.82 0.96 16.96
C ASP A 40 -2.25 0.99 17.51
N GLU A 41 -3.12 1.79 16.89
CA GLU A 41 -4.51 1.96 17.29
C GLU A 41 -5.46 0.91 16.69
N HIS A 42 -4.96 0.07 15.78
CA HIS A 42 -5.73 -0.97 15.08
C HIS A 42 -6.97 -0.42 14.37
N VAL A 43 -6.81 0.72 13.68
CA VAL A 43 -7.88 1.41 12.96
C VAL A 43 -7.45 1.83 11.56
N TRP A 44 -8.43 1.99 10.68
CA TRP A 44 -8.22 2.67 9.40
C TRP A 44 -8.32 4.18 9.61
N ARG A 45 -7.30 4.94 9.23
CA ARG A 45 -7.36 6.40 9.20
C ARG A 45 -7.78 6.86 7.82
N CYS A 46 -8.88 7.61 7.74
CA CYS A 46 -9.32 8.21 6.48
C CYS A 46 -8.32 9.29 6.06
N MET A 47 -7.74 9.13 4.88
CA MET A 47 -6.81 10.09 4.29
C MET A 47 -7.52 11.13 3.44
N ARG A 48 -8.49 10.69 2.62
CA ARG A 48 -9.24 11.56 1.70
C ARG A 48 -10.50 10.89 1.15
N THR A 49 -11.41 11.71 0.62
CA THR A 49 -12.52 11.24 -0.22
C THR A 49 -12.06 11.05 -1.67
N ARG A 50 -12.49 9.97 -2.32
CA ARG A 50 -12.19 9.62 -3.72
C ARG A 50 -13.42 9.86 -4.59
N VAL A 51 -13.52 11.07 -5.15
CA VAL A 51 -14.61 11.46 -6.09
C VAL A 51 -14.41 10.88 -7.50
N ASP A 52 -13.20 10.44 -7.81
CA ASP A 52 -12.83 9.79 -9.07
C ASP A 52 -13.26 8.32 -9.15
N LYS A 53 -13.75 7.75 -8.04
CA LYS A 53 -14.16 6.35 -7.94
C LYS A 53 -15.66 6.25 -7.71
N ASN A 54 -16.28 5.32 -8.41
CA ASN A 54 -17.71 5.00 -8.26
C ASN A 54 -17.94 3.74 -7.42
N THR A 55 -16.91 2.90 -7.26
CA THR A 55 -16.97 1.67 -6.45
C THR A 55 -15.78 1.54 -5.50
N PRO A 56 -15.97 0.93 -4.31
CA PRO A 56 -14.87 0.60 -3.41
C PRO A 56 -13.97 -0.47 -4.04
N ASN A 57 -12.82 -0.73 -3.42
CA ASN A 57 -11.93 -1.79 -3.88
C ASN A 57 -12.61 -3.18 -3.82
N GLU A 58 -12.19 -4.06 -4.72
CA GLU A 58 -12.53 -5.48 -4.64
C GLU A 58 -11.93 -6.11 -3.38
N PHE A 59 -12.64 -7.07 -2.80
CA PHE A 59 -12.28 -7.75 -1.57
C PHE A 59 -10.92 -8.46 -1.69
N ASN A 60 -10.62 -9.02 -2.86
CA ASN A 60 -9.31 -9.62 -3.14
C ASN A 60 -8.18 -8.59 -3.11
N THR A 61 -8.44 -7.35 -3.53
CA THR A 61 -7.47 -6.25 -3.43
C THR A 61 -7.22 -5.91 -1.97
N TYR A 62 -8.28 -5.83 -1.15
CA TYR A 62 -8.14 -5.64 0.29
C TYR A 62 -7.31 -6.74 0.95
N LEU A 63 -7.55 -8.02 0.64
CA LEU A 63 -6.76 -9.13 1.20
C LEU A 63 -5.27 -9.02 0.84
N LYS A 64 -4.95 -8.59 -0.39
CA LYS A 64 -3.56 -8.36 -0.81
C LYS A 64 -2.92 -7.21 -0.05
N VAL A 65 -3.65 -6.10 0.15
CA VAL A 65 -3.20 -4.96 0.95
C VAL A 65 -2.94 -5.38 2.40
N MET A 66 -3.86 -6.13 3.02
CA MET A 66 -3.68 -6.64 4.38
C MET A 66 -2.46 -7.56 4.51
N ARG A 67 -2.20 -8.40 3.51
CA ARG A 67 -0.98 -9.21 3.48
C ARG A 67 0.26 -8.33 3.41
N SER A 68 0.27 -7.34 2.52
CA SER A 68 1.40 -6.40 2.38
C SER A 68 1.68 -5.62 3.67
N ILE A 69 0.63 -5.19 4.37
CA ILE A 69 0.75 -4.50 5.66
C ILE A 69 1.35 -5.44 6.71
N LYS A 70 0.96 -6.72 6.71
CA LYS A 70 1.48 -7.72 7.65
C LYS A 70 2.94 -8.10 7.35
N ASP A 71 3.28 -8.24 6.07
CA ASP A 71 4.64 -8.57 5.64
C ASP A 71 5.61 -7.40 5.92
N ASN A 72 5.10 -6.17 5.88
CA ASN A 72 5.75 -4.92 6.32
C ASN A 72 7.22 -4.76 5.83
N ILE A 73 7.46 -4.95 4.52
CA ILE A 73 8.77 -4.67 3.94
C ILE A 73 9.00 -3.16 3.94
N THR A 74 9.90 -2.70 4.81
CA THR A 74 10.25 -1.28 4.95
C THR A 74 11.23 -0.84 3.86
N GLU A 75 11.35 0.47 3.68
CA GLU A 75 12.35 1.06 2.78
C GLU A 75 13.77 0.60 3.14
N ASP A 76 14.13 0.59 4.42
CA ASP A 76 15.46 0.16 4.88
C ASP A 76 15.76 -1.31 4.54
N VAL A 77 14.77 -2.20 4.74
CA VAL A 77 14.92 -3.62 4.36
C VAL A 77 15.16 -3.72 2.86
N LEU A 78 14.34 -3.05 2.05
CA LEU A 78 14.48 -3.07 0.60
C LEU A 78 15.83 -2.50 0.12
N LEU A 79 16.25 -1.35 0.67
CA LEU A 79 17.53 -0.73 0.32
C LEU A 79 18.72 -1.59 0.78
N GLY A 80 18.60 -2.27 1.92
CA GLY A 80 19.58 -3.24 2.41
C GLY A 80 19.77 -4.39 1.41
N GLU A 81 18.67 -5.04 1.03
CA GLU A 81 18.67 -6.15 0.05
C GLU A 81 19.25 -5.71 -1.29
N ILE A 82 18.88 -4.53 -1.81
CA ILE A 82 19.45 -4.00 -3.05
C ILE A 82 20.96 -3.82 -2.92
N ASN A 83 21.43 -3.22 -1.82
CA ASN A 83 22.85 -2.99 -1.57
C ASN A 83 23.66 -4.29 -1.48
N GLU A 84 23.07 -5.37 -0.98
CA GLU A 84 23.71 -6.69 -0.96
C GLU A 84 23.71 -7.33 -2.35
N ILE A 85 22.58 -7.29 -3.06
CA ILE A 85 22.43 -7.87 -4.40
C ILE A 85 23.43 -7.26 -5.38
N ILE A 86 23.62 -5.93 -5.39
CA ILE A 86 24.56 -5.28 -6.32
C ILE A 86 26.02 -5.65 -6.06
N ARG A 87 26.36 -6.16 -4.87
CA ARG A 87 27.71 -6.61 -4.51
C ARG A 87 27.96 -8.08 -4.85
N LEU A 88 26.93 -8.84 -5.23
CA LEU A 88 27.11 -10.22 -5.66
C LEU A 88 28.00 -10.27 -6.92
N PRO A 89 28.91 -11.26 -7.04
CA PRO A 89 29.90 -11.31 -8.12
C PRO A 89 29.30 -11.15 -9.53
N MET A 90 28.16 -11.80 -9.78
CA MET A 90 27.44 -11.71 -11.05
C MET A 90 27.08 -10.27 -11.45
N TYR A 91 26.66 -9.44 -10.48
CA TYR A 91 26.30 -8.05 -10.73
C TYR A 91 27.52 -7.13 -10.67
N ALA A 92 28.44 -7.33 -9.72
CA ALA A 92 29.65 -6.52 -9.57
C ALA A 92 30.53 -6.57 -10.84
N ASP A 93 30.72 -7.76 -11.42
CA ASP A 93 31.50 -7.95 -12.64
C ASP A 93 30.82 -7.31 -13.85
N ARG A 94 29.50 -7.44 -13.95
CA ARG A 94 28.70 -6.81 -15.01
C ARG A 94 28.78 -5.29 -14.95
N ILE A 95 28.55 -4.71 -13.77
CA ILE A 95 28.61 -3.25 -13.54
C ILE A 95 30.01 -2.73 -13.91
N LYS A 96 31.07 -3.42 -13.49
CA LYS A 96 32.46 -3.07 -13.83
C LYS A 96 32.70 -3.09 -15.35
N SER A 97 32.19 -4.10 -16.05
CA SER A 97 32.30 -4.21 -17.52
C SER A 97 31.58 -3.07 -18.25
N GLU A 98 30.36 -2.75 -17.83
CA GLU A 98 29.55 -1.68 -18.41
C GLU A 98 30.19 -0.30 -18.15
N LEU A 99 30.68 -0.03 -16.93
CA LEU A 99 31.40 1.21 -16.60
C LEU A 99 32.67 1.38 -17.43
N ASN A 100 33.45 0.30 -17.62
CA ASN A 100 34.65 0.33 -18.45
C ASN A 100 34.31 0.62 -19.92
N SER A 101 33.18 0.09 -20.41
CA SER A 101 32.72 0.33 -21.78
C SER A 101 32.21 1.76 -21.99
N ALA A 102 31.53 2.33 -20.99
CA ALA A 102 31.07 3.71 -21.01
C ALA A 102 32.22 4.73 -20.99
N ARG A 103 33.29 4.46 -20.23
CA ARG A 103 34.51 5.32 -20.20
C ARG A 103 35.34 5.29 -21.48
N ARG A 104 35.09 4.33 -22.37
CA ARG A 104 35.78 4.18 -23.67
C ARG A 104 35.02 4.82 -24.83
N ARG A 105 33.82 5.35 -24.58
CA ARG A 105 33.02 6.14 -25.52
C ARG A 105 33.22 7.61 -25.21
#